data_AF-A0A535DT91-F1
#
_entry.id   AF-A0A535DT91-F1
#
_cell.length_a   1.000
_cell.length_b   1.000
_cell.length_c   1.000
_cell.angle_alpha   90.00
_cell.angle_beta   90.00
_cell.angle_gamma   90.00
#
_symmetry.space_group_name_H-M   'P 1'
#
loop_
_entity.id
_entity.type
_entity.pdbx_description
1 polymer ?
#
loop_
_entity_poly.entity_id
_entity_poly.type
_entity_poly.pdbx_seq_one_letter_code
_entity_poly.pdbx_strand_id
1 'polypeptide(L)'
;MDLSNLLAVAVPMAAAIAIFFWSLDRIRKERVDADGLRTARATPRELVERLLRPAADNLSLRRSAEGKPTLTEDLARAGLNITPAEYL
;
A
#
# COMPACT_ATOMS: atom_id res chain seq x y z
N MET A 1 17.06 -41.06 30.03
CA MET A 1 17.76 -40.31 28.98
C MET A 1 18.73 -39.39 29.71
N ASP A 2 20.03 -39.63 29.59
CA ASP A 2 21.03 -38.96 30.44
C ASP A 2 21.12 -37.47 30.15
N LEU A 3 21.37 -36.67 31.19
CA LEU A 3 21.46 -35.21 31.10
C LEU A 3 22.49 -34.76 30.05
N SER A 4 23.58 -35.49 29.92
CA SER A 4 24.63 -35.30 28.92
C SER A 4 24.11 -35.48 27.49
N ASN A 5 23.27 -36.49 27.23
CA ASN A 5 22.65 -36.70 25.93
C ASN A 5 21.60 -35.62 25.60
N LEU A 6 20.85 -35.16 26.60
CA LEU A 6 19.91 -34.05 26.43
C LEU A 6 20.65 -32.76 26.04
N LEU A 7 21.74 -32.43 26.74
CA LEU A 7 22.53 -31.23 26.46
C LEU A 7 23.26 -31.32 25.11
N ALA A 8 23.75 -32.51 24.73
CA ALA A 8 24.41 -32.72 23.44
C ALA A 8 23.50 -32.40 22.24
N VAL A 9 22.18 -32.56 22.39
CA VAL A 9 21.20 -32.23 21.35
C VAL A 9 20.64 -30.81 21.52
N ALA A 10 20.31 -30.43 22.75
CA ALA A 10 19.64 -29.16 23.04
C ALA A 10 20.53 -27.94 22.74
N VAL A 11 21.83 -28.02 23.05
CA VAL A 11 22.78 -26.91 22.84
C VAL A 11 22.95 -26.55 21.36
N PRO A 12 23.28 -27.49 20.44
CA PRO A 12 23.38 -27.14 19.02
C PRO A 12 22.04 -26.72 18.42
N MET A 13 20.92 -27.28 18.88
CA MET A 13 19.59 -26.87 18.42
C MET A 13 19.25 -25.45 18.86
N ALA A 14 19.52 -25.09 20.12
CA ALA A 14 19.35 -23.72 20.61
C ALA A 14 20.26 -22.72 19.88
N ALA A 15 21.51 -23.11 19.60
CA ALA A 15 22.43 -22.30 18.81
C ALA A 15 21.93 -22.06 17.39
N ALA A 16 21.41 -23.10 16.71
CA ALA A 16 20.83 -22.98 15.38
C ALA A 16 19.63 -22.02 15.36
N ILE A 17 18.74 -22.13 16.36
CA ILE A 17 17.59 -21.21 16.52
C ILE A 17 18.08 -19.78 16.72
N ALA A 18 19.05 -19.55 17.60
CA ALA A 18 19.60 -18.22 17.87
C ALA A 18 20.23 -17.60 16.61
N ILE A 19 21.03 -18.37 15.86
CA ILE A 19 21.65 -17.92 14.62
C ILE A 19 20.60 -17.61 13.56
N PHE A 20 19.56 -18.44 13.43
CA PHE A 20 18.46 -18.22 12.50
C PHE A 20 17.76 -16.88 12.77
N PHE A 21 17.37 -16.62 14.02
CA PHE A 21 16.73 -15.36 14.39
C PHE A 21 17.67 -14.16 14.27
N TRP A 22 18.96 -14.32 14.57
CA TRP A 22 19.96 -13.28 14.36
C TRP A 22 20.12 -12.93 12.88
N SER A 23 20.14 -13.93 12.00
CA SER A 23 20.17 -13.74 10.55
C SER A 23 18.90 -13.04 10.05
N LEU A 24 17.73 -13.44 10.54
CA LEU A 24 16.46 -12.76 10.21
C LEU A 24 16.44 -11.31 10.70
N ASP A 25 16.91 -11.02 11.90
CA ASP A 25 16.97 -9.65 12.42
C ASP A 25 17.94 -8.79 11.62
N ARG A 26 19.09 -9.35 11.21
CA ARG A 26 20.04 -8.69 10.33
C ARG A 26 19.44 -8.38 8.97
N ILE A 27 18.79 -9.35 8.33
CA ILE A 27 18.09 -9.15 7.04
C ILE A 27 16.97 -8.12 7.21
N ARG A 28 16.21 -8.17 8.30
CA ARG A 28 15.14 -7.20 8.58
C ARG A 28 15.71 -5.79 8.73
N LYS A 29 16.83 -5.62 9.43
CA LYS A 29 17.51 -4.31 9.56
C LYS A 29 18.00 -3.81 8.21
N GLU A 30 18.67 -4.67 7.44
CA GLU A 30 19.14 -4.33 6.08
C GLU A 30 17.98 -4.00 5.13
N ARG A 31 16.83 -4.68 5.25
CA ARG A 31 15.60 -4.41 4.49
C ARG A 31 14.92 -3.12 4.92
N VAL A 32 14.85 -2.81 6.22
CA VAL A 32 14.26 -1.57 6.74
C VAL A 32 15.07 -0.37 6.28
N ASP A 33 16.40 -0.46 6.26
CA ASP A 33 17.27 0.61 5.74
C ASP A 33 17.07 0.80 4.21
N ALA A 34 16.89 -0.31 3.48
CA ALA A 34 16.59 -0.27 2.05
C ALA A 34 15.15 0.21 1.73
N ASP A 35 14.18 -0.09 2.58
CA ASP A 35 12.78 0.37 2.47
C ASP A 35 12.61 1.83 2.88
N GLY A 36 13.48 2.36 3.77
CA GLY A 36 13.58 3.78 4.05
C GLY A 36 13.87 4.62 2.80
N LEU A 37 14.54 4.04 1.80
CA LEU A 37 14.79 4.63 0.49
C LEU A 37 13.68 4.35 -0.55
N ARG A 38 12.76 3.42 -0.30
CA ARG A 38 11.85 2.87 -1.34
C ARG A 38 10.37 3.10 -1.14
N THR A 39 9.90 3.81 -0.12
CA THR A 39 8.47 4.13 -0.08
C THR A 39 8.16 5.49 0.53
N ALA A 40 8.41 6.55 -0.25
CA ALA A 40 7.38 7.57 -0.34
C ALA A 40 6.14 6.86 -0.91
N ARG A 41 5.28 6.30 -0.03
CA ARG A 41 3.93 5.90 -0.45
C ARG A 41 3.36 7.14 -1.10
N ALA A 42 3.08 7.06 -2.41
CA ALA A 42 2.33 8.10 -3.09
C ALA A 42 1.16 8.42 -2.16
N THR A 43 1.08 9.69 -1.74
CA THR A 43 0.07 10.08 -0.76
C THR A 43 -1.29 9.65 -1.30
N PRO A 44 -2.28 9.27 -0.47
CA PRO A 44 -3.59 8.84 -0.96
C PRO A 44 -4.17 9.81 -2.00
N ARG A 45 -3.88 11.11 -1.84
CA ARG A 45 -4.19 12.19 -2.77
C ARG A 45 -3.57 12.02 -4.15
N GLU A 46 -2.32 11.61 -4.23
CA GLU A 46 -1.58 11.43 -5.48
C GLU A 46 -2.02 10.16 -6.23
N LEU A 47 -2.39 9.09 -5.49
CA LEU A 47 -3.02 7.90 -6.08
C LEU A 47 -4.42 8.21 -6.62
N VAL A 48 -5.21 8.98 -5.86
CA VAL A 48 -6.51 9.50 -6.30
C VAL A 48 -6.36 10.35 -7.55
N GLU A 49 -5.42 11.29 -7.57
CA GLU A 49 -5.23 12.19 -8.70
C GLU A 49 -4.71 11.46 -9.95
N ARG A 50 -3.85 10.44 -9.80
CA ARG A 50 -3.34 9.66 -10.94
C ARG A 50 -4.27 8.56 -11.43
N LEU A 51 -5.11 8.00 -10.57
CA LEU A 51 -5.99 6.88 -10.94
C LEU A 51 -7.43 7.31 -11.19
N LEU A 52 -7.99 8.20 -10.36
CA LEU A 52 -9.40 8.59 -10.44
C LEU A 52 -9.63 9.73 -11.43
N ARG A 53 -8.70 10.68 -11.59
CA ARG A 53 -8.87 11.77 -12.57
C ARG A 53 -8.97 11.23 -14.00
N PRO A 54 -8.07 10.35 -14.48
CA PRO A 54 -8.19 9.80 -15.82
C PRO A 54 -9.44 8.93 -16.02
N ALA A 55 -9.89 8.22 -14.99
CA ALA A 55 -11.11 7.42 -15.06
C ALA A 55 -12.37 8.29 -15.16
N ALA A 56 -12.44 9.37 -14.37
CA ALA A 56 -13.55 10.32 -14.41
C ALA A 56 -13.63 11.05 -15.76
N ASP A 57 -12.48 11.46 -16.32
CA ASP A 57 -12.43 12.14 -17.62
C ASP A 57 -12.88 11.21 -18.76
N ASN A 58 -12.44 9.95 -18.75
CA ASN A 58 -12.86 8.96 -19.75
C ASN A 58 -14.35 8.63 -19.68
N LEU A 59 -14.92 8.55 -18.47
CA LEU A 59 -16.36 8.34 -18.28
C LEU A 59 -17.16 9.55 -18.73
N SER A 60 -16.69 10.77 -18.43
CA SER A 60 -17.31 12.01 -18.88
C SER A 60 -17.33 12.13 -20.41
N LEU A 61 -16.20 11.81 -21.08
CA LEU A 61 -16.09 11.79 -22.54
C LEU A 61 -17.04 10.78 -23.18
N ARG A 62 -17.12 9.56 -22.63
CA ARG A 62 -18.07 8.54 -23.12
C ARG A 62 -19.52 8.98 -22.98
N ARG A 63 -19.86 9.60 -21.86
CA ARG A 63 -21.22 10.08 -21.58
C ARG A 63 -21.63 11.23 -22.50
N SER A 64 -20.71 12.15 -22.76
CA SER A 64 -20.87 13.23 -23.74
C SER A 64 -21.06 12.69 -25.16
N ALA A 65 -20.28 11.67 -25.56
CA ALA A 65 -20.43 11.01 -26.86
C ALA A 65 -21.79 10.27 -27.01
N GLU A 66 -22.38 9.80 -25.91
CA GLU A 66 -23.73 9.22 -25.86
C GLU A 66 -24.84 10.28 -25.76
N GLY A 67 -24.52 11.58 -25.81
CA GLY A 67 -25.48 12.68 -25.68
C GLY A 67 -26.09 12.81 -24.27
N LYS A 68 -25.47 12.20 -23.26
CA LYS A 68 -25.90 12.25 -21.86
C LYS A 68 -25.12 13.34 -21.10
N PRO A 69 -25.77 14.07 -20.18
CA PRO A 69 -25.10 15.10 -19.39
C PRO A 69 -23.94 14.50 -18.59
N THR A 70 -22.83 15.21 -18.56
CA THR A 70 -21.62 14.84 -17.80
C THR A 70 -21.92 14.83 -16.30
N LEU A 71 -21.15 14.09 -15.50
CA LEU A 71 -21.38 14.01 -14.05
C LEU A 71 -21.36 15.40 -13.39
N THR A 72 -20.50 16.30 -13.87
CA THR A 72 -20.44 17.70 -13.43
C THR A 72 -21.72 18.48 -13.75
N GLU A 73 -22.32 18.25 -14.93
CA GLU A 73 -23.59 18.89 -15.31
C GLU A 73 -24.78 18.34 -14.54
N ASP A 74 -24.79 17.04 -14.22
CA ASP A 74 -25.82 16.42 -13.37
C ASP A 74 -25.74 16.96 -11.92
N LEU A 75 -24.53 17.10 -11.38
CA LEU A 75 -24.28 17.68 -10.05
C LEU A 75 -24.67 19.16 -9.98
N ALA A 76 -24.30 19.94 -11.01
CA ALA A 76 -24.72 21.33 -11.14
C ALA A 76 -26.25 21.47 -11.27
N ARG A 77 -26.89 20.58 -12.02
CA ARG A 77 -28.36 20.52 -12.15
C ARG A 77 -29.05 20.11 -10.84
N ALA A 78 -28.39 19.31 -10.01
CA ALA A 78 -28.85 18.95 -8.67
C ALA A 78 -28.68 20.09 -7.63
N GLY A 79 -28.23 21.27 -8.05
CA GLY A 79 -27.98 22.42 -7.16
C GLY A 79 -26.75 22.24 -6.27
N LEU A 80 -25.94 21.23 -6.55
CA LEU A 80 -24.78 20.84 -5.78
C LEU A 80 -23.55 21.44 -6.45
N ASN A 81 -23.30 22.74 -6.19
CA ASN A 81 -22.12 23.48 -6.65
C ASN A 81 -20.85 23.08 -5.85
N ILE A 82 -20.70 21.78 -5.60
CA ILE A 82 -19.59 21.22 -4.85
C ILE A 82 -18.46 21.06 -5.85
N THR A 83 -17.39 21.82 -5.63
CA THR A 83 -16.16 21.64 -6.40
C THR A 83 -15.60 20.25 -6.09
N PRO A 84 -14.92 19.56 -7.04
CA PRO A 84 -14.36 18.22 -6.80
C PRO A 84 -13.44 18.11 -5.56
N ALA A 85 -12.99 19.24 -5.01
CA ALA A 85 -12.18 19.35 -3.81
C ALA A 85 -12.95 19.10 -2.49
N GLU A 86 -14.29 19.22 -2.48
CA GLU A 86 -15.11 19.11 -1.27
C GLU A 86 -15.67 17.70 -1.03
N TYR A 87 -15.37 16.74 -1.92
CA TYR A 87 -15.79 15.33 -1.80
C TYR A 87 -14.75 14.43 -1.08
N LEU A 88 -13.59 14.98 -0.72
CA LEU A 88 -12.46 14.28 -0.07
C LEU A 88 -12.19 14.87 1.32
#